data_AF-A0A7R9TEA0-F1
#
_entry.id   AF-A0A7R9TEA0-F1
#
_cell.length_a   1.000
_cell.length_b   1.000
_cell.length_c   1.000
_cell.angle_alpha   90.00
_cell.angle_beta   90.00
_cell.angle_gamma   90.00
#
_symmetry.space_group_name_H-M   'P 1'
#
loop_
_entity.id
_entity.type
_entity.pdbx_description
1 polymer ?
#
loop_
_entity_poly.entity_id
_entity_poly.type
_entity_poly.pdbx_seq_one_letter_code
_entity_poly.pdbx_strand_id
1 'polypeptide(L)'
;GMGTRSTALLSHGEVETFLHELGHAMHSVLSKTKYQHLSGTRCAMDVVEIPSHVFEYFAWDADALKVISEHRSTGEALPGDFIHRMRRGKALFAATDLQQQCAYALTDLDAHSTSWDANMSDRNNMSDIVRQVASGYAAGVGHEPDADWELRFGHTVGYASTYYSYVYARCVAATVWGRFFEGDALARGAGESLRDGLLRHGGAVEPVEMLRNFLGADAVAEGSNGRGHAPCPARALQEIREGAAAAAAAWRGTATRA
;
A
#
# COMPACT_ATOMS: atom_id res chain seq x y z
N GLY A 1 -20.27 -36.53 -20.43
CA GLY A 1 -19.57 -35.29 -20.79
C GLY A 1 -20.14 -34.14 -19.99
N MET A 2 -19.36 -33.59 -19.08
CA MET A 2 -19.46 -32.24 -18.49
C MET A 2 -18.33 -32.19 -17.47
N GLY A 3 -17.22 -31.55 -17.84
CA GLY A 3 -16.13 -31.30 -16.90
C GLY A 3 -16.68 -30.50 -15.74
N THR A 4 -16.45 -30.98 -14.51
CA THR A 4 -16.72 -30.24 -13.29
C THR A 4 -15.97 -28.92 -13.39
N ARG A 5 -16.69 -27.81 -13.64
CA ARG A 5 -16.11 -26.47 -13.54
C ARG A 5 -15.75 -26.26 -12.08
N SER A 6 -14.47 -26.48 -11.75
CA SER A 6 -13.90 -26.08 -10.48
C SER A 6 -14.01 -24.56 -10.39
N THR A 7 -14.75 -24.07 -9.39
CA THR A 7 -14.81 -22.64 -9.09
C THR A 7 -13.53 -22.27 -8.33
N ALA A 8 -12.73 -21.36 -8.86
CA ALA A 8 -11.64 -20.77 -8.10
C ALA A 8 -12.22 -19.87 -7.01
N LEU A 9 -11.92 -20.16 -5.75
CA LEU A 9 -12.25 -19.31 -4.62
C LEU A 9 -10.99 -18.54 -4.22
N LEU A 10 -11.13 -17.22 -4.05
CA LEU A 10 -10.04 -16.36 -3.61
C LEU A 10 -10.13 -16.15 -2.10
N SER A 11 -8.99 -16.22 -1.44
CA SER A 11 -8.81 -15.66 -0.11
C SER A 11 -8.95 -14.13 -0.15
N HIS A 12 -9.17 -13.52 1.01
CA HIS A 12 -9.29 -12.07 1.08
C HIS A 12 -8.01 -11.35 0.63
N GLY A 13 -6.84 -11.90 0.98
CA GLY A 13 -5.55 -11.35 0.53
C GLY A 13 -5.41 -11.41 -0.99
N GLU A 14 -5.87 -12.48 -1.65
CA GLU A 14 -5.89 -12.55 -3.12
C GLU A 14 -6.87 -11.54 -3.75
N VAL A 15 -7.97 -11.21 -3.08
CA VAL A 15 -8.88 -10.12 -3.52
C VAL A 15 -8.23 -8.75 -3.37
N GLU A 16 -7.52 -8.50 -2.26
CA GLU A 16 -6.75 -7.28 -2.05
C GLU A 16 -5.65 -7.14 -3.13
N THR A 17 -4.89 -8.21 -3.41
CA THR A 17 -3.92 -8.26 -4.51
C THR A 17 -4.57 -8.05 -5.88
N PHE A 18 -5.73 -8.67 -6.14
CA PHE A 18 -6.45 -8.45 -7.39
C PHE A 18 -6.83 -6.97 -7.57
N LEU A 19 -7.30 -6.32 -6.52
CA LEU A 19 -7.65 -4.91 -6.56
C LEU A 19 -6.41 -4.00 -6.67
N HIS A 20 -5.30 -4.36 -6.02
CA HIS A 20 -4.00 -3.70 -6.21
C HIS A 20 -3.61 -3.66 -7.69
N GLU A 21 -3.62 -4.83 -8.36
CA GLU A 21 -3.31 -4.93 -9.79
C GLU A 21 -4.35 -4.22 -10.67
N LEU A 22 -5.63 -4.24 -10.26
CA LEU A 22 -6.68 -3.49 -10.94
C LEU A 22 -6.42 -1.98 -10.87
N GLY A 23 -5.87 -1.45 -9.78
CA GLY A 23 -5.46 -0.06 -9.68
C GLY A 23 -4.39 0.33 -10.72
N HIS A 24 -3.38 -0.51 -10.94
CA HIS A 24 -2.41 -0.32 -12.02
C HIS A 24 -3.04 -0.43 -13.42
N ALA A 25 -3.96 -1.38 -13.60
CA ALA A 25 -4.70 -1.53 -14.86
C ALA A 25 -5.54 -0.27 -15.15
N MET A 26 -6.24 0.26 -14.15
CA MET A 26 -7.02 1.49 -14.27
C MET A 26 -6.14 2.71 -14.53
N HIS A 27 -4.97 2.82 -13.89
CA HIS A 27 -3.98 3.85 -14.20
C HIS A 27 -3.55 3.78 -15.67
N SER A 28 -3.34 2.57 -16.18
CA SER A 28 -2.96 2.34 -17.58
C SER A 28 -4.08 2.70 -18.56
N VAL A 29 -5.31 2.28 -18.28
CA VAL A 29 -6.47 2.46 -19.17
C VAL A 29 -6.97 3.90 -19.19
N LEU A 30 -6.95 4.59 -18.04
CA LEU A 30 -7.51 5.94 -17.90
C LEU A 30 -6.50 7.05 -18.20
N SER A 31 -5.21 6.73 -18.32
CA SER A 31 -4.18 7.67 -18.72
C SER A 31 -4.48 8.31 -20.08
N LYS A 32 -4.34 9.64 -20.15
CA LYS A 32 -4.60 10.44 -21.35
C LYS A 32 -3.48 11.45 -21.57
N THR A 33 -2.35 10.96 -22.06
CA THR A 33 -1.14 11.76 -22.31
C THR A 33 -0.89 11.97 -23.80
N LYS A 34 -0.17 13.05 -24.13
CA LYS A 34 0.22 13.36 -25.52
C LYS A 34 1.26 12.37 -26.05
N TYR A 35 2.10 11.84 -25.17
CA TYR A 35 3.24 11.00 -25.54
C TYR A 35 3.15 9.63 -24.88
N GLN A 36 3.34 8.58 -25.68
CA GLN A 36 3.22 7.18 -25.25
C GLN A 36 4.19 6.80 -24.12
N HIS A 37 5.38 7.41 -24.07
CA HIS A 37 6.37 7.16 -23.02
C HIS A 37 5.97 7.71 -21.64
N LEU A 38 4.92 8.54 -21.56
CA LEU A 38 4.36 9.06 -20.31
C LEU A 38 2.98 8.44 -20.01
N SER A 39 2.51 7.48 -20.80
CA SER A 39 1.18 6.90 -20.64
C SER A 39 1.14 5.81 -19.57
N GLY A 40 0.08 5.82 -18.78
CA GLY A 40 -0.23 4.79 -17.80
C GLY A 40 0.77 4.79 -16.66
N THR A 41 1.24 3.61 -16.30
CA THR A 41 2.23 3.40 -15.24
C THR A 41 3.64 3.89 -15.58
N ARG A 42 3.88 4.45 -16.77
CA ARG A 42 5.15 5.10 -17.14
C ARG A 42 5.26 6.49 -16.50
N CYS A 43 5.39 6.51 -15.19
CA CYS A 43 5.48 7.69 -14.34
C CYS A 43 6.62 7.55 -13.34
N ALA A 44 6.76 8.50 -12.42
CA ALA A 44 7.73 8.39 -11.35
C ALA A 44 7.42 7.18 -10.45
N MET A 45 8.47 6.49 -9.98
CA MET A 45 8.33 5.24 -9.20
C MET A 45 7.64 5.44 -7.86
N ASP A 46 7.71 6.64 -7.29
CA ASP A 46 6.99 7.03 -6.07
C ASP A 46 5.47 7.24 -6.31
N VAL A 47 5.06 7.43 -7.57
CA VAL A 47 3.65 7.61 -7.97
C VAL A 47 2.99 6.32 -8.42
N VAL A 48 3.75 5.39 -9.03
CA VAL A 48 3.20 4.22 -9.71
C VAL A 48 2.32 3.34 -8.81
N GLU A 49 2.66 3.28 -7.53
CA GLU A 49 1.98 2.52 -6.48
C GLU A 49 0.76 3.24 -5.87
N ILE A 50 0.57 4.54 -6.10
CA ILE A 50 -0.55 5.27 -5.49
C ILE A 50 -1.90 4.69 -5.95
N PRO A 51 -2.15 4.49 -7.26
CA PRO A 51 -3.43 3.93 -7.71
C PRO A 51 -3.71 2.53 -7.17
N SER A 52 -2.70 1.65 -7.12
CA SER A 52 -2.87 0.29 -6.63
C SER A 52 -3.27 0.28 -5.15
N HIS A 53 -2.60 1.06 -4.31
CA HIS A 53 -2.93 1.19 -2.89
C HIS A 53 -4.28 1.88 -2.63
N VAL A 54 -4.72 2.83 -3.48
CA VAL A 54 -6.09 3.37 -3.41
C VAL A 54 -7.11 2.26 -3.65
N PHE A 55 -6.86 1.37 -4.61
CA PHE A 55 -7.77 0.28 -4.93
C PHE A 55 -7.83 -0.79 -3.83
N GLU A 56 -6.77 -1.01 -3.06
CA GLU A 56 -6.79 -1.90 -1.89
C GLU A 56 -7.84 -1.50 -0.85
N TYR A 57 -8.14 -0.20 -0.69
CA TYR A 57 -9.17 0.22 0.27
C TYR A 57 -10.57 -0.31 -0.10
N PHE A 58 -10.86 -0.49 -1.39
CA PHE A 58 -12.12 -1.10 -1.85
C PHE A 58 -12.22 -2.57 -1.44
N ALA A 59 -11.08 -3.25 -1.27
CA ALA A 59 -11.06 -4.61 -0.72
C ALA A 59 -11.57 -4.63 0.71
N TRP A 60 -11.49 -3.52 1.44
CA TRP A 60 -11.91 -3.44 2.84
C TRP A 60 -13.24 -2.71 3.03
N ASP A 61 -13.91 -2.27 1.96
CA ASP A 61 -15.20 -1.60 2.03
C ASP A 61 -16.37 -2.57 1.81
N ALA A 62 -17.40 -2.45 2.66
CA ALA A 62 -18.51 -3.39 2.65
C ALA A 62 -19.40 -3.25 1.42
N ASP A 63 -19.59 -2.04 0.90
CA ASP A 63 -20.43 -1.82 -0.28
C ASP A 63 -19.67 -2.13 -1.57
N ALA A 64 -18.37 -1.79 -1.63
CA ALA A 64 -17.51 -2.20 -2.74
C ALA A 64 -17.43 -3.73 -2.87
N LEU A 65 -17.23 -4.46 -1.77
CA LEU A 65 -17.15 -5.92 -1.82
C LEU A 65 -18.44 -6.60 -2.24
N LYS A 66 -19.61 -6.03 -1.93
CA LYS A 66 -20.90 -6.56 -2.42
C LYS A 66 -21.00 -6.55 -3.95
N VAL A 67 -20.26 -5.68 -4.63
CA VAL A 67 -20.23 -5.61 -6.10
C VAL A 67 -19.42 -6.77 -6.70
N ILE A 68 -18.41 -7.27 -5.98
CA ILE A 68 -17.43 -8.23 -6.51
C ILE A 68 -17.44 -9.59 -5.77
N SER A 69 -18.40 -9.81 -4.87
CA SER A 69 -18.49 -11.05 -4.09
C SER A 69 -19.93 -11.50 -3.85
N GLU A 70 -20.12 -12.82 -3.87
CA GLU A 70 -21.36 -13.50 -3.49
C GLU A 70 -21.03 -14.88 -2.91
N HIS A 71 -21.91 -15.42 -2.09
CA HIS A 71 -21.73 -16.78 -1.57
C HIS A 71 -21.92 -17.80 -2.71
N ARG A 72 -20.89 -18.59 -2.98
CA ARG A 72 -20.84 -19.54 -4.11
C ARG A 72 -22.10 -20.40 -4.30
N SER A 73 -22.70 -20.87 -3.20
CA SER A 73 -23.82 -21.80 -3.27
C SER A 73 -25.20 -21.13 -3.22
N THR A 74 -25.32 -19.98 -2.56
CA THR A 74 -26.62 -19.32 -2.29
C THR A 74 -26.81 -18.03 -3.07
N GLY A 75 -25.73 -17.44 -3.62
CA GLY A 75 -25.75 -16.11 -4.24
C GLY A 75 -25.95 -14.97 -3.24
N GLU A 76 -25.94 -15.25 -1.94
CA GLU A 76 -26.16 -14.22 -0.92
C GLU A 76 -24.95 -13.29 -0.83
N ALA A 77 -25.22 -12.00 -0.65
CA ALA A 77 -24.18 -11.00 -0.48
C ALA A 77 -23.41 -11.19 0.84
N LEU A 78 -22.16 -10.74 0.85
CA LEU A 78 -21.34 -10.79 2.06
C LEU A 78 -21.95 -9.93 3.18
N PRO A 79 -22.22 -10.48 4.38
CA PRO A 79 -22.77 -9.71 5.48
C PRO A 79 -21.79 -8.60 5.93
N GLY A 80 -22.27 -7.37 6.09
CA GLY A 80 -21.42 -6.22 6.46
C GLY A 80 -20.64 -6.42 7.77
N ASP A 81 -21.26 -7.07 8.76
CA ASP A 81 -20.62 -7.40 10.04
C ASP A 81 -19.37 -8.29 9.90
N PHE A 82 -19.29 -9.10 8.83
CA PHE A 82 -18.12 -9.92 8.55
C PHE A 82 -16.91 -9.03 8.21
N ILE A 83 -17.10 -8.04 7.34
CA ILE A 83 -16.06 -7.07 6.97
C ILE A 83 -15.61 -6.24 8.16
N HIS A 84 -16.55 -5.79 9.00
CA HIS A 84 -16.19 -5.08 10.23
C HIS A 84 -15.32 -5.95 11.17
N ARG A 85 -15.56 -7.27 11.23
CA ARG A 85 -14.69 -8.20 12.00
C ARG A 85 -13.30 -8.35 11.37
N MET A 86 -13.21 -8.52 10.06
CA MET A 86 -11.92 -8.66 9.38
C MET A 86 -11.07 -7.38 9.51
N ARG A 87 -11.68 -6.19 9.34
CA ARG A 87 -11.00 -4.90 9.53
C ARG A 87 -10.41 -4.76 10.93
N ARG A 88 -11.13 -5.21 11.97
CA ARG A 88 -10.58 -5.25 13.33
C ARG A 88 -9.38 -6.18 13.46
N GLY A 89 -9.41 -7.32 12.80
CA GLY A 89 -8.27 -8.24 12.72
C GLY A 89 -7.05 -7.59 12.06
N LYS A 90 -7.25 -6.95 10.89
CA LYS A 90 -6.20 -6.21 10.17
C LYS A 90 -5.56 -5.14 11.07
N ALA A 91 -6.38 -4.41 11.81
CA ALA A 91 -5.93 -3.28 12.63
C ALA A 91 -5.02 -3.68 13.81
N LEU A 92 -5.05 -4.94 14.28
CA LEU A 92 -4.23 -5.39 15.41
C LEU A 92 -2.72 -5.28 15.16
N PHE A 93 -2.29 -5.53 13.92
CA PHE A 93 -0.87 -5.59 13.56
C PHE A 93 -0.46 -4.52 12.54
N ALA A 94 -1.31 -3.52 12.29
CA ALA A 94 -1.05 -2.49 11.29
C ALA A 94 0.25 -1.70 11.55
N ALA A 95 0.62 -1.50 12.82
CA ALA A 95 1.88 -0.86 13.18
C ALA A 95 3.10 -1.74 12.87
N THR A 96 3.02 -3.05 13.17
CA THR A 96 4.07 -4.02 12.85
C THR A 96 4.22 -4.20 11.34
N ASP A 97 3.12 -4.21 10.60
CA ASP A 97 3.12 -4.24 9.13
C ASP A 97 3.80 -2.99 8.55
N LEU A 98 3.43 -1.78 9.00
CA LEU A 98 4.10 -0.55 8.56
C LEU A 98 5.60 -0.57 8.90
N GLN A 99 5.96 -1.04 10.09
CA GLN A 99 7.35 -1.16 10.51
C GLN A 99 8.15 -2.11 9.60
N GLN A 100 7.56 -3.23 9.19
CA GLN A 100 8.17 -4.15 8.22
C GLN A 100 8.40 -3.48 6.87
N GLN A 101 7.41 -2.73 6.36
CA GLN A 101 7.54 -1.98 5.11
C GLN A 101 8.64 -0.91 5.18
N CYS A 102 8.76 -0.22 6.31
CA CYS A 102 9.86 0.71 6.57
C CYS A 102 11.22 -0.01 6.59
N ALA A 103 11.31 -1.19 7.22
CA ALA A 103 12.55 -1.97 7.25
C ALA A 103 12.99 -2.41 5.84
N TYR A 104 12.05 -2.83 4.99
CA TYR A 104 12.33 -3.13 3.58
C TYR A 104 12.79 -1.90 2.80
N ALA A 105 12.12 -0.76 2.98
CA ALA A 105 12.50 0.49 2.32
C ALA A 105 13.90 0.97 2.74
N LEU A 106 14.22 0.90 4.03
CA LEU A 106 15.54 1.25 4.56
C LEU A 106 16.62 0.29 4.07
N THR A 107 16.34 -1.02 4.05
CA THR A 107 17.28 -2.01 3.50
C THR A 107 17.60 -1.72 2.04
N ASP A 108 16.58 -1.43 1.22
CA ASP A 108 16.77 -1.06 -0.19
C ASP A 108 17.58 0.23 -0.35
N LEU A 109 17.27 1.28 0.41
CA LEU A 109 17.99 2.55 0.36
C LEU A 109 19.44 2.43 0.84
N ASP A 110 19.68 1.72 1.94
CA ASP A 110 21.03 1.51 2.49
C ASP A 110 21.87 0.67 1.51
N ALA A 111 21.28 -0.37 0.91
CA ALA A 111 21.97 -1.18 -0.10
C ALA A 111 22.38 -0.36 -1.33
N HIS A 112 21.52 0.55 -1.80
CA HIS A 112 21.81 1.37 -2.99
C HIS A 112 22.60 2.66 -2.70
N SER A 113 22.76 3.04 -1.44
CA SER A 113 23.65 4.12 -1.02
C SER A 113 25.06 3.62 -0.66
N THR A 114 25.21 2.32 -0.44
CA THR A 114 26.49 1.68 -0.12
C THR A 114 27.43 1.66 -1.33
N SER A 115 28.68 2.08 -1.12
CA SER A 115 29.75 1.91 -2.10
C SER A 115 30.29 0.48 -2.02
N TRP A 116 29.92 -0.36 -2.97
CA TRP A 116 30.37 -1.75 -3.05
C TRP A 116 31.79 -1.83 -3.64
N ASP A 117 32.72 -2.51 -2.96
CA ASP A 117 34.05 -2.81 -3.51
C ASP A 117 33.91 -3.87 -4.62
N ALA A 118 34.49 -3.62 -5.79
CA ALA A 118 34.48 -4.52 -6.93
C ALA A 118 35.10 -5.90 -6.64
N ASN A 119 35.97 -5.99 -5.63
CA ASN A 119 36.53 -7.27 -5.18
C ASN A 119 35.64 -8.03 -4.18
N MET A 120 34.49 -7.48 -3.80
CA MET A 120 33.53 -8.04 -2.83
C MET A 120 34.21 -8.78 -1.68
N SER A 121 35.15 -8.12 -0.98
CA SER A 121 35.62 -8.69 0.29
C SER A 121 34.41 -8.81 1.22
N ASP A 122 34.29 -9.90 1.99
CA ASP A 122 33.17 -10.26 2.90
C ASP A 122 32.69 -9.15 3.86
N ARG A 123 33.34 -7.98 3.88
CA ARG A 123 33.17 -6.90 4.85
C ARG A 123 32.02 -5.94 4.56
N ASN A 124 31.30 -6.08 3.45
CA ASN A 124 30.06 -5.34 3.17
C ASN A 124 29.16 -6.26 2.32
N ASN A 125 28.20 -6.96 2.94
CA ASN A 125 27.20 -7.77 2.26
C ASN A 125 25.78 -7.31 2.61
N MET A 126 24.77 -7.72 1.82
CA MET A 126 23.37 -7.34 2.04
C MET A 126 22.85 -7.78 3.41
N SER A 127 23.26 -8.95 3.89
CA SER A 127 22.82 -9.50 5.18
C SER A 127 23.26 -8.64 6.37
N ASP A 128 24.42 -7.97 6.28
CA ASP A 128 24.87 -7.00 7.29
C ASP A 128 23.97 -5.76 7.33
N ILE A 129 23.55 -5.26 6.16
CA ILE A 129 22.60 -4.13 6.05
C ILE A 129 21.25 -4.53 6.66
N VAL A 130 20.73 -5.70 6.29
CA VAL A 130 19.48 -6.25 6.84
C VAL A 130 19.53 -6.32 8.36
N ARG A 131 20.63 -6.85 8.92
CA ARG A 131 20.82 -6.97 10.37
C ARG A 131 20.90 -5.61 11.05
N GLN A 132 21.61 -4.65 10.45
CA GLN A 132 21.70 -3.30 10.96
C GLN A 132 20.33 -2.62 10.99
N VAL A 133 19.59 -2.68 9.88
CA VAL A 133 18.23 -2.11 9.79
C VAL A 133 17.29 -2.77 10.79
N ALA A 134 17.29 -4.10 10.88
CA ALA A 134 16.47 -4.82 11.85
C ALA A 134 16.78 -4.39 13.30
N SER A 135 18.06 -4.30 13.66
CA SER A 135 18.48 -3.89 15.01
C SER A 135 18.11 -2.44 15.35
N GLY A 136 18.13 -1.54 14.36
CA GLY A 136 17.84 -0.12 14.56
C GLY A 136 16.36 0.23 14.53
N TYR A 137 15.57 -0.49 13.72
CA TYR A 137 14.21 -0.06 13.36
C TYR A 137 13.13 -1.13 13.59
N ALA A 138 13.47 -2.42 13.73
CA ALA A 138 12.52 -3.52 13.98
C ALA A 138 12.32 -3.81 15.49
N ALA A 139 12.00 -2.78 16.28
CA ALA A 139 11.63 -2.92 17.68
C ALA A 139 10.62 -4.06 17.93
N GLY A 140 11.02 -5.07 18.70
CA GLY A 140 10.15 -6.18 19.13
C GLY A 140 10.11 -7.39 18.20
N VAL A 141 10.70 -7.32 17.00
CA VAL A 141 10.83 -8.46 16.07
C VAL A 141 12.32 -8.71 15.85
N GLY A 142 12.85 -9.76 16.47
CA GLY A 142 14.26 -10.13 16.30
C GLY A 142 14.55 -10.57 14.86
N HIS A 143 15.77 -10.32 14.40
CA HIS A 143 16.30 -10.95 13.19
C HIS A 143 16.76 -12.37 13.53
N GLU A 144 16.30 -13.34 12.76
CA GLU A 144 16.77 -14.73 12.84
C GLU A 144 18.12 -14.85 12.09
N PRO A 145 19.25 -15.14 12.76
CA PRO A 145 20.57 -15.08 12.14
C PRO A 145 20.77 -15.98 10.92
N ASP A 146 20.01 -17.08 10.83
CA ASP A 146 20.08 -18.03 9.71
C ASP A 146 19.00 -17.76 8.63
N ALA A 147 18.32 -16.61 8.69
CA ALA A 147 17.28 -16.24 7.74
C ALA A 147 17.75 -15.19 6.73
N ASP A 148 18.05 -15.63 5.51
CA ASP A 148 18.43 -14.77 4.38
C ASP A 148 17.21 -14.37 3.53
N TRP A 149 16.26 -13.62 4.10
CA TRP A 149 15.03 -13.24 3.40
C TRP A 149 15.29 -12.28 2.22
N GLU A 150 16.38 -11.51 2.29
CA GLU A 150 16.84 -10.60 1.24
C GLU A 150 17.11 -11.30 -0.09
N LEU A 151 17.48 -12.59 -0.06
CA LEU A 151 17.69 -13.39 -1.28
C LEU A 151 16.39 -13.61 -2.06
N ARG A 152 15.24 -13.41 -1.41
CA ARG A 152 13.90 -13.49 -2.02
C ARG A 152 13.33 -12.10 -2.29
N PHE A 153 14.04 -11.04 -1.91
CA PHE A 153 13.56 -9.67 -2.05
C PHE A 153 13.94 -9.06 -3.41
N GLY A 154 13.30 -9.56 -4.46
CA GLY A 154 13.59 -9.16 -5.86
C GLY A 154 13.34 -7.69 -6.18
N HIS A 155 12.60 -6.96 -5.33
CA HIS A 155 12.35 -5.52 -5.51
C HIS A 155 13.63 -4.70 -5.42
N THR A 156 14.66 -5.17 -4.71
CA THR A 156 15.98 -4.52 -4.69
C THR A 156 16.63 -4.43 -6.07
N VAL A 157 16.17 -5.18 -7.07
CA VAL A 157 16.68 -5.11 -8.45
C VAL A 157 15.71 -4.37 -9.37
N GLY A 158 14.44 -4.79 -9.42
CA GLY A 158 13.45 -4.19 -10.32
C GLY A 158 12.94 -2.81 -9.88
N TYR A 159 12.98 -2.55 -8.57
CA TYR A 159 12.57 -1.31 -7.89
C TYR A 159 13.74 -0.73 -7.08
N ALA A 160 14.97 -0.97 -7.53
CA ALA A 160 16.20 -0.55 -6.89
C ALA A 160 16.13 0.91 -6.39
N SER A 161 16.40 1.12 -5.10
CA SER A 161 16.35 2.43 -4.41
C SER A 161 14.99 3.13 -4.38
N THR A 162 13.90 2.40 -4.68
CA THR A 162 12.54 2.96 -4.77
C THR A 162 11.51 2.22 -3.95
N TYR A 163 11.88 1.21 -3.14
CA TYR A 163 10.88 0.46 -2.34
C TYR A 163 10.12 1.32 -1.32
N TYR A 164 10.68 2.47 -0.93
CA TYR A 164 9.97 3.47 -0.12
C TYR A 164 8.64 3.95 -0.76
N SER A 165 8.48 3.78 -2.08
CA SER A 165 7.27 4.11 -2.82
C SER A 165 6.02 3.41 -2.28
N TYR A 166 6.13 2.22 -1.70
CA TYR A 166 5.00 1.53 -1.06
C TYR A 166 4.47 2.30 0.15
N VAL A 167 5.37 2.72 1.07
CA VAL A 167 4.98 3.52 2.24
C VAL A 167 4.50 4.90 1.83
N TYR A 168 5.13 5.50 0.81
CA TYR A 168 4.70 6.74 0.18
C TYR A 168 3.25 6.61 -0.33
N ALA A 169 2.98 5.58 -1.13
CA ALA A 169 1.69 5.33 -1.72
C ALA A 169 0.60 5.09 -0.69
N ARG A 170 0.89 4.36 0.40
CA ARG A 170 -0.03 4.19 1.54
C ARG A 170 -0.45 5.52 2.17
N CYS A 171 0.47 6.48 2.32
CA CYS A 171 0.15 7.80 2.87
C CYS A 171 -0.79 8.59 1.95
N VAL A 172 -0.52 8.55 0.65
CA VAL A 172 -1.37 9.22 -0.35
C VAL A 172 -2.73 8.53 -0.45
N ALA A 173 -2.76 7.20 -0.50
CA ALA A 173 -3.99 6.41 -0.60
C ALA A 173 -4.93 6.65 0.59
N ALA A 174 -4.39 6.70 1.81
CA ALA A 174 -5.16 7.05 3.00
C ALA A 174 -5.80 8.44 2.89
N THR A 175 -5.06 9.42 2.36
CA THR A 175 -5.55 10.79 2.15
C THR A 175 -6.61 10.85 1.05
N VAL A 176 -6.41 10.15 -0.07
CA VAL A 176 -7.40 10.02 -1.16
C VAL A 176 -8.68 9.38 -0.64
N TRP A 177 -8.55 8.25 0.07
CA TRP A 177 -9.69 7.53 0.62
C TRP A 177 -10.49 8.40 1.59
N GLY A 178 -9.82 8.98 2.59
CA GLY A 178 -10.46 9.85 3.59
C GLY A 178 -11.18 11.07 3.00
N ARG A 179 -10.67 11.63 1.89
CA ARG A 179 -11.26 12.83 1.28
C ARG A 179 -12.41 12.54 0.34
N PHE A 180 -12.35 11.43 -0.41
CA PHE A 180 -13.27 11.22 -1.53
C PHE A 180 -14.18 10.00 -1.36
N PHE A 181 -13.72 8.95 -0.67
CA PHE A 181 -14.41 7.66 -0.64
C PHE A 181 -14.93 7.29 0.76
N GLU A 182 -14.45 7.95 1.82
CA GLU A 182 -14.94 7.75 3.17
C GLU A 182 -16.43 8.12 3.27
N GLY A 183 -17.27 7.14 3.61
CA GLY A 183 -18.72 7.27 3.72
C GLY A 183 -19.51 6.79 2.50
N ASP A 184 -18.95 6.89 1.29
CA ASP A 184 -19.52 6.33 0.06
C ASP A 184 -18.40 5.92 -0.92
N ALA A 185 -18.00 4.65 -0.86
CA ALA A 185 -16.94 4.10 -1.70
C ALA A 185 -17.33 4.03 -3.19
N LEU A 186 -18.62 4.03 -3.53
CA LEU A 186 -19.10 3.88 -4.91
C LEU A 186 -19.58 5.21 -5.52
N ALA A 187 -19.31 6.33 -4.84
CA ALA A 187 -19.63 7.66 -5.32
C ALA A 187 -18.99 7.94 -6.69
N ARG A 188 -19.81 8.17 -7.71
CA ARG A 188 -19.35 8.53 -9.07
C ARG A 188 -18.40 9.74 -9.06
N GLY A 189 -18.74 10.78 -8.30
CA GLY A 189 -17.93 12.00 -8.22
C GLY A 189 -16.54 11.76 -7.60
N ALA A 190 -16.42 10.80 -6.67
CA ALA A 190 -15.13 10.41 -6.11
C ALA A 190 -14.25 9.72 -7.17
N GLY A 191 -14.83 8.80 -7.95
CA GLY A 191 -14.15 8.16 -9.08
C GLY A 191 -13.72 9.14 -10.17
N GLU A 192 -14.55 10.14 -10.49
CA GLU A 192 -14.20 11.22 -11.42
C GLU A 192 -13.06 12.08 -10.89
N SER A 193 -13.07 12.40 -9.59
CA SER A 193 -11.98 13.14 -8.93
C SER A 193 -10.67 12.36 -8.97
N LEU A 194 -10.69 11.06 -8.66
CA LEU A 194 -9.51 10.18 -8.76
C LEU A 194 -8.98 10.08 -10.20
N ARG A 195 -9.87 9.91 -11.18
CA ARG A 195 -9.50 9.88 -12.60
C ARG A 195 -8.82 11.19 -13.00
N ASP A 196 -9.43 12.32 -12.68
CA ASP A 196 -9.04 13.62 -13.22
C ASP A 196 -7.85 14.25 -12.49
N GLY A 197 -7.67 13.94 -11.21
CA GLY A 197 -6.56 14.45 -10.40
C GLY A 197 -5.32 13.56 -10.36
N LEU A 198 -5.46 12.26 -10.66
CA LEU A 198 -4.35 11.28 -10.60
C LEU A 198 -4.23 10.46 -11.89
N LEU A 199 -5.20 9.59 -12.18
CA LEU A 199 -5.02 8.51 -13.17
C LEU A 199 -4.80 9.00 -14.61
N ARG A 200 -5.45 10.10 -15.00
CA ARG A 200 -5.36 10.60 -16.38
C ARG A 200 -3.98 11.14 -16.75
N HIS A 201 -3.14 11.46 -15.77
CA HIS A 201 -1.90 12.18 -15.99
C HIS A 201 -0.75 11.27 -16.43
N GLY A 202 -0.78 9.98 -16.09
CA GLY A 202 0.38 9.10 -16.26
C GLY A 202 1.65 9.77 -15.72
N GLY A 203 2.73 9.78 -16.50
CA GLY A 203 3.96 10.50 -16.20
C GLY A 203 4.04 11.94 -16.71
N ALA A 204 2.93 12.55 -17.16
CA ALA A 204 2.96 13.84 -17.86
C ALA A 204 2.94 15.08 -16.95
N VAL A 205 2.76 14.90 -15.64
CA VAL A 205 2.74 15.99 -14.64
C VAL A 205 3.75 15.65 -13.54
N GLU A 206 4.41 16.67 -13.00
CA GLU A 206 5.34 16.50 -11.89
C GLU A 206 4.59 15.99 -10.64
N PRO A 207 5.09 14.95 -9.94
CA PRO A 207 4.38 14.32 -8.83
C PRO A 207 3.90 15.27 -7.72
N VAL A 208 4.75 16.18 -7.25
CA VAL A 208 4.42 17.10 -6.16
C VAL A 208 3.35 18.09 -6.59
N GLU A 209 3.44 18.65 -7.80
CA GLU A 209 2.41 19.51 -8.40
C GLU A 209 1.08 18.76 -8.55
N MET A 210 1.12 17.54 -9.06
CA MET A 210 -0.06 16.68 -9.20
C MET A 210 -0.73 16.44 -7.85
N LEU A 211 0.02 16.04 -6.84
CA LEU A 211 -0.51 15.78 -5.49
C LEU A 211 -1.05 17.06 -4.84
N ARG A 212 -0.38 18.21 -4.99
CA ARG A 212 -0.90 19.49 -4.46
C ARG A 212 -2.18 19.93 -5.15
N ASN A 213 -2.29 19.73 -6.47
CA ASN A 213 -3.48 20.09 -7.22
C ASN A 213 -4.66 19.16 -6.90
N PHE A 214 -4.40 17.87 -6.71
CA PHE A 214 -5.42 16.87 -6.43
C PHE A 214 -5.86 16.85 -4.96
N LEU A 215 -4.89 16.92 -4.03
CA LEU A 215 -5.08 16.74 -2.60
C LEU A 215 -4.78 17.99 -1.79
N GLY A 216 -4.56 19.15 -2.41
CA GLY A 216 -4.23 20.38 -1.68
C GLY A 216 -2.81 20.39 -1.11
N ALA A 217 -2.40 21.57 -0.64
CA ALA A 217 -1.03 21.81 -0.20
C ALA A 217 -0.63 21.03 1.07
N ASP A 218 -1.60 20.72 1.93
CA ASP A 218 -1.40 20.01 3.21
C ASP A 218 -1.13 18.51 3.03
N ALA A 219 -1.43 17.95 1.86
CA ALA A 219 -1.14 16.55 1.53
C ALA A 219 0.34 16.28 1.23
N VAL A 220 1.16 17.33 1.03
CA VAL A 220 2.59 17.20 0.77
C VAL A 220 3.37 17.98 1.83
N ALA A 221 4.23 17.27 2.55
CA ALA A 221 5.18 17.85 3.48
C ALA A 221 6.52 18.15 2.79
N GLU A 222 7.16 19.24 3.18
CA GLU A 222 8.55 19.53 2.79
C GLU A 222 9.50 18.81 3.74
N GLY A 223 10.63 18.33 3.22
CA GLY A 223 11.67 17.71 4.04
C GLY A 223 12.16 18.67 5.12
N SER A 224 12.46 18.15 6.32
CA SER A 224 12.90 18.95 7.48
C SER A 224 14.18 19.76 7.24
N ASN A 225 14.96 19.40 6.22
CA ASN A 225 16.17 20.09 5.77
C ASN A 225 15.91 21.09 4.62
N GLY A 226 14.65 21.37 4.28
CA GLY A 226 14.24 22.22 3.15
C GLY A 226 14.56 21.60 1.79
N ARG A 227 14.72 20.27 1.73
CA ARG A 227 14.98 19.54 0.49
C ARG A 227 14.02 18.37 0.33
N GLY A 228 13.50 18.24 -0.88
CA GLY A 228 12.58 17.17 -1.24
C GLY A 228 11.19 17.35 -0.63
N HIS A 229 10.29 16.48 -1.08
CA HIS A 229 8.90 16.47 -0.67
C HIS A 229 8.48 15.03 -0.38
N ALA A 230 7.58 14.86 0.58
CA ALA A 230 6.99 13.58 0.92
C ALA A 230 5.49 13.75 1.20
N PRO A 231 4.66 12.72 1.01
CA PRO A 231 3.26 12.79 1.38
C PRO A 231 3.13 12.98 2.89
N CYS A 232 2.14 13.77 3.30
CA CYS A 232 1.81 13.93 4.70
C CYS A 232 1.32 12.59 5.29
N PRO A 233 1.99 12.01 6.30
CA PRO A 233 1.61 10.69 6.83
C PRO A 233 0.45 10.76 7.84
N ALA A 234 -0.06 11.96 8.14
CA ALA A 234 -0.98 12.20 9.25
C ALA A 234 -2.23 11.31 9.18
N ARG A 235 -2.84 11.18 8.00
CA ARG A 235 -4.05 10.36 7.83
C ARG A 235 -3.74 8.86 8.00
N ALA A 236 -2.68 8.35 7.37
CA ALA A 236 -2.28 6.94 7.52
C ALA A 236 -1.95 6.60 8.98
N LEU A 237 -1.24 7.48 9.69
CA LEU A 237 -0.92 7.29 11.11
C LEU A 237 -2.17 7.37 12.00
N GLN A 238 -3.12 8.23 11.66
CA GLN A 238 -4.41 8.30 12.35
C GLN A 238 -5.16 6.97 12.22
N GLU A 239 -5.27 6.41 11.01
CA GLU A 239 -5.94 5.13 10.77
C GLU A 239 -5.32 3.97 11.57
N ILE A 240 -3.98 3.92 11.65
CA ILE A 240 -3.28 2.90 12.45
C ILE A 240 -3.61 3.07 13.94
N ARG A 241 -3.59 4.29 14.47
CA ARG A 241 -3.87 4.57 15.90
C ARG A 241 -5.31 4.26 16.28
N GLU A 242 -6.26 4.71 15.47
CA GLU A 242 -7.69 4.48 15.70
C GLU A 242 -8.04 3.00 15.58
N GLY A 243 -7.48 2.32 14.58
CA GLY A 243 -7.63 0.87 14.40
C GLY A 243 -7.10 0.09 15.62
N ALA A 244 -5.90 0.42 16.09
CA ALA A 244 -5.31 -0.23 17.27
C ALA A 244 -6.15 0.00 18.53
N ALA A 245 -6.65 1.23 18.75
CA ALA A 245 -7.51 1.56 19.88
C ALA A 245 -8.84 0.78 19.83
N ALA A 246 -9.48 0.71 18.66
CA ALA A 246 -10.73 -0.02 18.47
C ALA A 246 -10.53 -1.54 18.68
N ALA A 247 -9.43 -2.10 18.18
CA ALA A 247 -9.11 -3.51 18.36
C ALA A 247 -8.84 -3.85 19.83
N ALA A 248 -8.10 -2.99 20.55
CA ALA A 248 -7.83 -3.15 21.97
C ALA A 248 -9.11 -3.07 22.83
N ALA A 249 -10.02 -2.14 22.51
CA ALA A 249 -11.31 -2.02 23.19
C ALA A 249 -12.18 -3.28 23.00
N ALA A 250 -12.23 -3.82 21.77
CA ALA A 250 -12.96 -5.04 21.48
C ALA A 250 -12.40 -6.25 22.26
N TRP A 251 -11.07 -6.38 22.34
CA TRP A 251 -10.42 -7.47 23.07
C TRP A 251 -10.69 -7.43 24.58
N ARG A 252 -10.67 -6.24 25.19
CA ARG A 252 -11.03 -6.06 26.62
C ARG A 252 -12.50 -6.39 26.88
N GLY A 253 -13.41 -5.99 25.99
CA GLY A 253 -14.84 -6.28 26.11
C GLY A 253 -15.17 -7.77 26.04
N THR A 254 -14.40 -8.55 25.29
CA THR A 254 -14.50 -10.03 25.28
C THR A 254 -13.94 -10.67 26.54
N ALA A 255 -12.85 -10.14 27.11
CA ALA A 255 -12.26 -10.67 28.34
C ALA A 255 -13.14 -10.46 29.59
N THR A 256 -13.98 -9.43 29.62
CA THR A 256 -14.96 -9.21 30.71
C THR A 256 -16.22 -10.05 30.61
N ARG A 257 -16.42 -10.80 29.52
CA ARG A 257 -17.59 -11.66 29.29
C ARG A 257 -17.30 -13.17 29.46
N ALA A 258 -16.06 -13.53 29.77
CA ALA A 258 -15.61 -14.88 30.09
C ALA A 258 -15.42 -15.03 31.61
#